data_AF-A0A7J9IS14-F1
#
_entry.id   AF-A0A7J9IS14-F1
#
_cell.length_a   1.000
_cell.length_b   1.000
_cell.length_c   1.000
_cell.angle_alpha   90.00
_cell.angle_beta   90.00
_cell.angle_gamma   90.00
#
_symmetry.space_group_name_H-M   'P 1'
#
loop_
_entity.id
_entity.type
_entity.pdbx_description
1 polymer ?
#
loop_
_entity_poly.entity_id
_entity_poly.type
_entity_poly.pdbx_seq_one_letter_code
_entity_poly.pdbx_strand_id
1 'polypeptide(L)' 'MRNTMANIWNPLKGAPWTFNNHLLIIHRIQENEDPMSIPLVYSDWWVQIHDLPPGFFRDSMAVQFGNFIGKYLEYDMK' A
#
# COMPACT_ATOMS: atom_id res chain seq x y z
N MET A 1 -21.75 -15.75 18.79
CA MET A 1 -20.27 -15.63 18.87
C MET A 1 -19.76 -15.47 17.44
N ARG A 2 -19.70 -14.23 16.93
CA ARG A 2 -18.47 -13.42 16.75
C ARG A 2 -17.38 -14.09 15.89
N ASN A 3 -17.49 -13.82 14.60
CA ASN A 3 -16.44 -13.65 13.59
C ASN A 3 -14.99 -13.77 14.10
N THR A 4 -14.31 -14.87 13.78
CA THR A 4 -12.84 -14.99 13.96
C THR A 4 -12.10 -15.67 12.82
N MET A 5 -12.77 -16.15 11.75
CA MET A 5 -12.08 -16.83 10.64
C MET A 5 -11.79 -15.94 9.41
N ALA A 6 -12.25 -14.69 9.37
CA ALA A 6 -12.09 -13.81 8.20
C ALA A 6 -10.78 -12.98 8.15
N ASN A 7 -9.90 -13.11 9.16
CA ASN A 7 -8.70 -12.25 9.27
C ASN A 7 -7.37 -12.95 8.91
N ILE A 8 -7.38 -14.18 8.41
CA ILE A 8 -6.14 -14.93 8.17
C ILE A 8 -5.49 -14.61 6.81
N TRP A 9 -6.24 -14.04 5.87
CA TRP A 9 -5.69 -13.51 4.62
C TRP A 9 -6.66 -12.45 4.09
N ASN A 10 -6.35 -11.17 4.25
CA ASN A 10 -7.04 -10.14 3.48
C ASN A 10 -6.21 -9.90 2.22
N PRO A 11 -6.59 -10.48 1.06
CA PRO A 11 -5.85 -10.28 -0.19
C PRO A 11 -5.70 -8.80 -0.54
N LEU A 12 -6.58 -7.93 -0.05
CA LEU A 12 -6.48 -6.48 -0.25
C LEU A 12 -5.46 -5.77 0.66
N LYS A 13 -4.83 -6.46 1.63
CA LYS A 13 -3.83 -5.89 2.57
C LYS A 13 -2.38 -6.23 2.17
N GLY A 14 -2.14 -6.52 0.91
CA GLY A 14 -0.82 -6.90 0.40
C GLY A 14 -0.35 -6.03 -0.76
N ALA A 15 0.87 -6.32 -1.23
CA ALA A 15 1.54 -5.70 -2.38
C ALA A 15 0.63 -5.60 -3.63
N PRO A 16 0.98 -4.76 -4.63
CA PRO A 16 0.16 -4.56 -5.81
C PRO A 16 -0.09 -5.89 -6.52
N TRP A 17 -1.35 -6.13 -6.86
CA TRP A 17 -1.74 -7.34 -7.59
C TRP A 17 -1.48 -7.15 -9.07
N THR A 18 -0.98 -8.19 -9.73
CA THR A 18 -0.79 -8.19 -11.18
C THR A 18 -1.52 -9.37 -11.81
N PHE A 19 -2.18 -9.13 -12.95
CA PHE A 19 -2.76 -10.17 -13.78
C PHE A 19 -2.22 -10.01 -15.20
N ASN A 20 -1.64 -11.07 -15.76
CA ASN A 20 -0.99 -11.04 -17.08
C ASN A 20 0.01 -9.88 -17.24
N ASN A 21 0.86 -9.63 -16.23
CA ASN A 21 1.81 -8.50 -16.18
C ASN A 21 1.18 -7.10 -16.23
N HIS A 22 -0.13 -6.97 -16.04
CA HIS A 22 -0.81 -5.70 -15.89
C HIS A 22 -1.17 -5.47 -14.42
N LEU A 23 -1.02 -4.24 -13.93
CA LEU A 23 -1.43 -3.85 -12.58
C LEU A 23 -2.95 -3.97 -12.44
N LEU A 24 -3.40 -4.65 -11.40
CA LEU A 24 -4.80 -4.82 -11.06
C LEU A 24 -5.11 -3.99 -9.81
N ILE A 25 -5.92 -2.95 -9.98
CA ILE A 25 -6.40 -2.08 -8.91
C ILE A 25 -7.84 -2.48 -8.59
N ILE A 26 -8.10 -2.83 -7.33
CA ILE A 26 -9.42 -3.28 -6.87
C ILE A 26 -9.81 -2.44 -5.66
N HIS A 27 -11.04 -1.92 -5.68
CA HIS A 27 -11.65 -1.26 -4.54
C HIS A 27 -12.91 -2.01 -4.10
N ARG A 28 -13.04 -2.24 -2.79
CA ARG A 28 -14.25 -2.85 -2.22
C ARG A 28 -15.24 -1.74 -1.89
N ILE A 29 -16.26 -1.61 -2.73
CA ILE A 29 -17.35 -0.63 -2.59
C ILE A 29 -18.00 -0.76 -1.21
N GLN A 30 -18.15 0.36 -0.52
CA GLN A 30 -18.85 0.46 0.76
C GLN A 30 -20.33 0.81 0.58
N GLU A 31 -21.12 0.65 1.65
CA GLU A 31 -22.53 1.04 1.63
C GLU A 31 -22.66 2.54 1.35
N ASN A 32 -23.53 2.91 0.41
CA ASN A 32 -23.75 4.29 -0.08
C ASN A 32 -22.56 4.93 -0.82
N GLU A 33 -21.56 4.15 -1.24
CA GLU A 33 -20.48 4.64 -2.09
C GLU A 33 -20.89 4.53 -3.58
N ASP A 34 -20.80 5.63 -4.34
CA ASP A 34 -21.04 5.61 -5.78
C ASP A 34 -19.83 4.99 -6.51
N PRO A 35 -19.97 3.83 -7.16
CA PRO A 35 -18.87 3.17 -7.86
C PRO A 35 -18.22 4.02 -8.94
N MET A 36 -18.98 4.94 -9.56
CA MET A 36 -18.49 5.80 -10.64
C MET A 36 -17.63 6.95 -10.11
N SER A 37 -17.71 7.24 -8.82
CA SER A 37 -16.95 8.32 -8.17
C SER A 37 -15.56 7.88 -7.70
N ILE A 38 -15.24 6.58 -7.75
CA ILE A 38 -14.04 6.00 -7.15
C ILE A 38 -12.90 5.95 -8.19
N PRO A 39 -11.84 6.75 -8.05
CA PRO A 39 -10.74 6.75 -9.00
C PRO A 39 -9.80 5.55 -8.76
N LEU A 40 -9.81 4.58 -9.67
CA LEU A 40 -8.90 3.41 -9.66
C LEU A 40 -7.57 3.71 -10.35
N VAL A 41 -6.86 4.74 -9.88
CA VAL A 41 -5.62 5.24 -10.52
C VAL A 41 -4.39 5.22 -9.61
N TYR A 42 -4.57 4.86 -8.34
CA TYR A 42 -3.48 4.74 -7.36
C TYR A 42 -3.41 3.31 -6.81
N SER A 43 -2.21 2.89 -6.44
CA SER A 43 -1.93 1.61 -5.82
C SER A 43 -0.74 1.77 -4.86
N ASP A 44 -0.72 0.98 -3.80
CA ASP A 44 0.30 1.05 -2.75
C ASP A 44 1.46 0.11 -3.10
N TRP A 45 2.70 0.61 -2.98
CA TRP A 45 3.91 -0.13 -3.33
C TRP A 45 4.92 -0.08 -2.21
N TRP A 46 5.64 -1.18 -2.01
CA TRP A 46 6.89 -1.17 -1.28
C TRP A 46 8.01 -0.69 -2.20
N VAL A 47 8.75 0.33 -1.75
CA VAL A 47 9.92 0.84 -2.46
C VAL A 47 11.15 0.56 -1.60
N GLN A 48 12.12 -0.14 -2.17
CA GLN A 48 13.40 -0.38 -1.52
C GLN A 48 14.38 0.73 -1.91
N ILE A 49 14.95 1.40 -0.90
CA ILE A 49 16.00 2.41 -1.11
C ILE A 49 17.35 1.71 -0.99
N HIS A 50 18.13 1.75 -2.07
CA HIS A 50 19.48 1.19 -2.12
C HIS A 50 20.54 2.25 -1.79
N ASP A 51 21.69 1.79 -1.31
CA ASP A 51 22.88 2.61 -1.06
C ASP A 51 22.65 3.82 -0.15
N LEU A 52 21.70 3.71 0.79
CA LEU A 52 21.39 4.77 1.75
C LEU A 52 22.56 4.96 2.73
N PRO A 53 23.17 6.16 2.83
CA PRO A 53 24.32 6.36 3.68
C PRO A 53 23.99 6.16 5.17
N PRO A 54 24.96 5.71 6.00
CA PRO A 54 24.78 5.61 7.44
C PRO A 54 24.34 6.95 8.03
N GLY A 55 23.32 6.93 8.90
CA GLY A 55 22.72 8.12 9.51
C GLY A 55 21.40 8.57 8.91
N PHE A 56 21.04 8.09 7.71
CA PHE A 56 19.74 8.33 7.09
C PHE A 56 18.69 7.23 7.40
N PHE A 57 19.07 6.18 8.12
CA PHE A 57 18.17 5.15 8.64
C PHE A 57 17.40 5.68 9.86
N ARG A 58 16.53 6.65 9.65
CA ARG A 58 15.63 7.21 10.67
C ARG A 58 14.21 7.21 10.13
N ASP A 59 13.24 7.01 11.00
CA ASP A 59 11.81 7.01 10.64
C ASP A 59 11.41 8.31 9.93
N SER A 60 11.97 9.44 10.37
CA SER A 60 11.75 10.75 9.74
C SER A 60 12.25 10.83 8.29
N MET A 61 13.29 10.06 7.94
CA MET A 61 13.77 9.97 6.55
C MET A 61 12.87 9.09 5.70
N ALA A 62 12.34 7.98 6.24
CA ALA A 62 11.39 7.13 5.53
C ALA A 62 10.12 7.91 5.15
N VAL A 63 9.59 8.71 6.08
CA VAL A 63 8.45 9.62 5.82
C VAL A 63 8.79 10.64 4.72
N GLN A 64 9.97 11.26 4.78
CA GLN A 64 10.39 12.24 3.78
C GLN A 64 10.53 11.62 2.39
N PHE A 65 11.20 10.47 2.27
CA PHE A 65 11.35 9.77 0.98
C PHE A 65 10.01 9.26 0.44
N GLY A 66 9.18 8.67 1.30
CA GLY A 66 7.85 8.20 0.90
C GLY A 66 6.97 9.32 0.38
N ASN A 67 6.97 10.49 1.04
CA ASN A 67 6.22 11.66 0.60
C ASN A 67 6.86 12.38 -0.60
N PHE A 68 8.15 12.18 -0.85
CA PHE A 68 8.81 12.67 -2.06
C PHE A 68 8.41 11.84 -3.30
N ILE A 69 8.33 10.52 -3.15
CA ILE A 69 7.94 9.60 -4.24
C ILE A 69 6.43 9.63 -4.48
N GLY A 70 5.64 9.75 -3.42
CA GLY A 70 4.17 9.73 -3.48
C GLY A 70 3.56 10.10 -2.14
N LYS A 71 2.69 9.23 -1.62
CA LYS A 71 2.14 9.37 -0.27
C LYS A 71 2.74 8.28 0.60
N TYR A 72 3.46 8.68 1.64
CA TYR A 72 3.97 7.74 2.63
C TYR A 72 2.81 7.02 3.33
N LEU A 73 2.95 5.71 3.52
CA LEU A 73 2.00 4.87 4.25
C LEU A 73 2.67 4.21 5.45
N GLU A 74 3.73 3.45 5.17
CA GLU A 74 4.48 2.69 6.16
C GLU A 74 5.93 2.50 5.70
N TYR A 75 6.78 2.11 6.65
CA TYR A 75 8.15 1.67 6.41
C TYR A 75 8.40 0.40 7.19
N ASP A 76 9.30 -0.42 6.67
CA ASP A 76 9.81 -1.60 7.36
C ASP A 76 11.34 -1.54 7.34
N MET A 77 11.94 -1.76 8.51
CA MET A 77 13.38 -1.98 8.64
C MET A 77 13.58 -3.49 8.63
N LYS A 78 13.69 -4.04 7.43
CA LYS A 78 13.95 -5.45 7.23
C LYS A 78 15.19 -5.92 7.99
#